data_AF-A0AAN9AKA4-F1
#
_entry.id   AF-A0AAN9AKA4-F1
#
_cell.length_a   1.000
_cell.length_b   1.000
_cell.length_c   1.000
_cell.angle_alpha   90.00
_cell.angle_beta   90.00
_cell.angle_gamma   90.00
#
_symmetry.space_group_name_H-M   'P 1'
#
loop_
_entity.id
_entity.type
_entity.pdbx_description
1 polymer ?
#
loop_
_entity_poly.entity_id
_entity_poly.type
_entity_poly.pdbx_seq_one_letter_code
_entity_poly.pdbx_strand_id
1 'polypeptide(L)'
;MECLRKPDLLSFDGNVAENWRHFQTEFDIYIEAAHGNTNDRTRSYILLNLAGREAIEKAKTFTNASEVKNNDGDVIQDAENPESVAVLKAKFRELCDPLTNVIIERHRFNTRFQGESEPVQSFITSLKIMADTCEFAALKDSLIRDRIVCGLRSDSLRKRLLKEKDSTLYKAVQM
;
A
#
# COMPACT_ATOMS: atom_id res chain seq x y z
N MET A 1 24.79 17.91 8.78
CA MET A 1 23.80 17.35 7.84
C MET A 1 23.49 15.96 8.33
N GLU A 2 22.31 15.75 8.91
CA GLU A 2 21.88 14.40 9.30
C GLU A 2 21.79 13.56 8.04
N CYS A 3 22.54 12.46 7.98
CA CYS A 3 22.44 11.51 6.89
C CYS A 3 21.03 10.91 6.89
N LEU A 4 20.26 11.17 5.84
CA LEU A 4 18.96 10.57 5.65
C LEU A 4 19.10 9.04 5.69
N ARG A 5 18.31 8.37 6.55
CA ARG A 5 18.32 6.90 6.64
C ARG A 5 17.92 6.33 5.28
N LYS A 6 18.74 5.41 4.77
CA LYS A 6 18.42 4.60 3.58
C LYS A 6 17.61 3.37 4.00
N PRO A 7 16.76 2.82 3.12
CA PRO A 7 16.11 1.55 3.36
C PRO A 7 17.13 0.45 3.60
N ASP A 8 16.76 -0.51 4.44
CA ASP A 8 17.49 -1.78 4.52
C ASP A 8 17.29 -2.57 3.21
N LEU A 9 18.17 -3.54 2.93
CA LEU A 9 18.06 -4.37 1.72
C LEU A 9 16.72 -5.14 1.72
N LEU A 10 16.14 -5.34 0.54
CA LEU A 10 14.92 -6.14 0.40
C LEU A 10 15.22 -7.60 0.74
N SER A 11 14.60 -8.12 1.80
CA SER A 11 14.71 -9.51 2.21
C SER A 11 13.63 -10.38 1.55
N PHE A 12 14.06 -11.48 0.95
CA PHE A 12 13.18 -12.52 0.40
C PHE A 12 12.99 -13.72 1.32
N ASP A 13 13.40 -13.60 2.59
CA ASP A 13 13.22 -14.62 3.62
C ASP A 13 12.05 -14.28 4.56
N GLY A 14 11.38 -15.31 5.10
CA GLY A 14 10.28 -15.13 6.05
C GLY A 14 9.02 -14.54 5.40
N ASN A 15 8.48 -13.46 5.97
CA ASN A 15 7.28 -12.79 5.45
C ASN A 15 7.63 -11.83 4.31
N VAL A 16 7.87 -12.38 3.12
CA VAL A 16 8.32 -11.64 1.92
C VAL A 16 7.39 -10.49 1.55
N ALA A 17 6.07 -10.69 1.67
CA ALA A 17 5.07 -9.67 1.39
C ALA A 17 5.24 -8.44 2.30
N GLU A 18 5.45 -8.66 3.60
CA GLU A 18 5.65 -7.57 4.57
C GLU A 18 7.01 -6.90 4.40
N ASN A 19 8.07 -7.68 4.14
CA ASN A 19 9.39 -7.15 3.86
C ASN A 19 9.35 -6.19 2.66
N TRP A 20 8.64 -6.56 1.59
CA TRP A 20 8.45 -5.70 0.43
C TRP A 20 7.68 -4.42 0.78
N ARG A 21 6.62 -4.49 1.59
CA ARG A 21 5.86 -3.30 2.00
C ARG A 21 6.70 -2.33 2.83
N HIS A 22 7.50 -2.85 3.76
CA HIS A 22 8.43 -2.03 4.54
C HIS A 22 9.48 -1.38 3.63
N PHE A 23 10.13 -2.16 2.77
CA PHE A 23 11.11 -1.66 1.82
C PHE A 23 10.52 -0.58 0.91
N GLN A 24 9.34 -0.84 0.31
CA GLN A 24 8.66 0.10 -0.58
C GLN A 24 8.36 1.43 0.14
N THR A 25 7.89 1.35 1.39
CA THR A 25 7.58 2.54 2.21
C THR A 25 8.84 3.35 2.52
N GLU A 26 9.90 2.68 2.98
CA GLU A 26 11.17 3.35 3.28
C GLU A 26 11.81 3.95 2.01
N PHE A 27 11.71 3.26 0.87
CA PHE A 27 12.16 3.75 -0.43
C PHE A 27 11.41 5.02 -0.84
N ASP A 28 10.08 5.05 -0.68
CA ASP A 28 9.26 6.22 -1.05
C ASP A 28 9.60 7.44 -0.20
N ILE A 29 9.79 7.25 1.10
CA ILE A 29 10.25 8.31 1.99
C ILE A 29 11.62 8.83 1.57
N TYR A 30 12.57 7.92 1.28
CA TYR A 30 13.93 8.29 0.87
C TYR A 30 13.96 9.04 -0.47
N ILE A 31 13.19 8.58 -1.46
CA ILE A 31 13.10 9.23 -2.77
C ILE A 31 12.51 10.62 -2.64
N GLU A 32 11.40 10.80 -1.93
CA GLU A 32 10.78 12.12 -1.82
C GLU A 32 11.67 13.10 -1.03
N ALA A 33 12.35 12.63 0.02
CA ALA A 33 13.19 13.48 0.85
C ALA A 33 14.55 13.83 0.21
N ALA A 34 15.18 12.90 -0.51
CA ALA A 34 16.55 13.08 -1.03
C ALA A 34 16.63 13.20 -2.57
N HIS A 35 15.63 12.70 -3.29
CA HIS A 35 15.64 12.57 -4.76
C HIS A 35 14.33 13.06 -5.42
N GLY A 36 13.55 13.91 -4.76
CA GLY A 36 12.21 14.32 -5.21
C GLY A 36 12.17 14.98 -6.61
N ASN A 37 13.28 15.56 -7.07
CA ASN A 37 13.36 16.17 -8.40
C ASN A 37 13.92 15.24 -9.49
N THR A 38 14.25 13.99 -9.15
CA THR A 38 14.80 13.02 -10.12
C THR A 38 13.70 12.41 -10.99
N ASN A 39 14.07 12.07 -12.23
CA ASN A 39 13.14 11.45 -13.18
C ASN A 39 12.83 9.99 -12.83
N ASP A 40 11.78 9.45 -13.43
CA ASP A 40 11.25 8.11 -13.15
C ASP A 40 12.30 7.00 -13.37
N ARG A 41 13.11 7.13 -14.43
CA ARG A 41 14.21 6.22 -14.75
C ARG A 41 15.32 6.21 -13.68
N THR A 42 15.71 7.38 -13.19
CA THR A 42 16.69 7.47 -12.10
C THR A 42 16.14 6.85 -10.83
N ARG A 43 14.86 7.09 -10.52
CA ARG A 43 14.19 6.48 -9.35
C ARG A 43 14.13 4.95 -9.46
N SER A 44 13.90 4.38 -10.65
CA SER A 44 13.92 2.92 -10.83
C SER A 44 15.30 2.29 -10.63
N TYR A 45 16.38 2.93 -11.11
CA TYR A 45 17.75 2.46 -10.81
C TYR A 45 18.11 2.59 -9.33
N ILE A 46 17.67 3.66 -8.65
CA ILE A 46 17.88 3.80 -7.20
C ILE A 46 17.14 2.68 -6.46
N LEU A 47 15.91 2.34 -6.87
CA LEU A 47 15.15 1.21 -6.30
C LEU A 47 15.94 -0.09 -6.39
N LEU A 48 16.41 -0.44 -7.59
CA LEU A 48 17.22 -1.65 -7.80
C LEU A 48 18.50 -1.65 -6.97
N ASN A 49 19.19 -0.50 -6.89
CA ASN A 49 20.41 -0.37 -6.11
C ASN A 49 20.17 -0.60 -4.61
N LEU A 50 19.12 0.02 -4.06
CA LEU A 50 18.76 -0.10 -2.64
C LEU A 50 18.15 -1.47 -2.29
N ALA A 51 17.40 -2.08 -3.20
CA ALA A 51 16.80 -3.39 -2.99
C ALA A 51 17.87 -4.50 -2.92
N GLY A 52 19.00 -4.30 -3.59
CA GLY A 52 20.18 -5.16 -3.49
C GLY A 52 20.30 -6.20 -4.60
N ARG A 53 21.39 -6.97 -4.54
CA ARG A 53 21.80 -7.89 -5.61
C ARG A 53 20.73 -8.94 -5.92
N GLU A 54 20.11 -9.53 -4.91
CA GLU A 54 19.09 -10.56 -5.14
C GLU A 54 17.87 -9.97 -5.87
N ALA A 55 17.42 -8.78 -5.48
CA ALA A 55 16.33 -8.09 -6.15
C ALA A 55 16.66 -7.77 -7.61
N ILE A 56 17.90 -7.34 -7.90
CA ILE A 56 18.38 -7.11 -9.26
C ILE A 56 18.32 -8.39 -10.10
N GLU A 57 18.74 -9.53 -9.55
CA GLU A 57 18.68 -10.80 -10.28
C GLU A 57 17.23 -11.23 -10.56
N LYS A 58 16.31 -11.09 -9.59
CA LYS A 58 14.88 -11.37 -9.81
C LYS A 58 14.25 -10.39 -10.79
N ALA A 59 14.63 -9.12 -10.80
CA ALA A 59 14.10 -8.13 -11.74
C ALA A 59 14.39 -8.48 -13.21
N LYS A 60 15.47 -9.23 -13.50
CA LYS A 60 15.78 -9.71 -14.86
C LYS A 60 14.74 -10.68 -15.40
N THR A 61 13.92 -11.30 -14.53
CA THR A 61 12.88 -12.24 -14.95
C THR A 61 11.53 -11.56 -15.18
N PHE A 62 11.41 -10.26 -14.94
CA PHE A 62 10.16 -9.54 -15.13
C PHE A 62 9.81 -9.44 -16.62
N THR A 63 8.57 -9.83 -16.94
CA THR A 63 7.97 -9.65 -18.25
C THR A 63 7.10 -8.39 -18.22
N ASN A 64 7.15 -7.59 -19.28
CA ASN A 64 6.39 -6.35 -19.40
C ASN A 64 5.31 -6.52 -20.46
N ALA A 65 4.10 -6.03 -20.18
CA ALA A 65 3.01 -6.05 -21.14
C ALA A 65 3.37 -5.18 -22.36
N SER A 66 3.12 -5.71 -23.55
CA SER A 66 3.23 -4.96 -24.80
C SER A 66 1.96 -4.16 -25.06
N GLU A 67 2.06 -3.12 -25.88
CA GLU A 67 0.89 -2.36 -26.34
C GLU A 67 -0.08 -3.31 -27.06
N VAL A 68 -1.35 -3.28 -26.66
CA VAL A 68 -2.42 -4.06 -27.30
C VAL A 68 -3.40 -3.08 -27.91
N LYS A 69 -3.74 -3.29 -29.19
CA LYS A 69 -4.75 -2.52 -29.93
C LYS A 69 -5.98 -3.37 -30.22
N ASN A 70 -7.15 -2.75 -30.27
CA ASN A 70 -8.34 -3.37 -30.83
C ASN A 70 -8.23 -3.46 -32.37
N ASN A 71 -9.23 -4.07 -33.00
CA ASN A 71 -9.29 -4.20 -34.46
C ASN A 71 -9.39 -2.84 -35.19
N ASP A 72 -9.86 -1.81 -34.49
CA ASP A 72 -10.04 -0.45 -35.00
C ASP A 72 -8.77 0.40 -34.86
N GLY A 73 -7.72 -0.13 -34.22
CA GLY A 73 -6.43 0.54 -34.02
C GLY A 73 -6.33 1.37 -32.73
N ASP A 74 -7.37 1.38 -31.88
CA ASP A 74 -7.34 2.03 -30.57
C ASP A 74 -6.52 1.19 -29.59
N VAL A 75 -5.67 1.87 -28.81
CA VAL A 75 -4.89 1.23 -27.73
C VAL A 75 -5.85 0.84 -26.60
N ILE A 76 -5.93 -0.46 -26.34
CA ILE A 76 -6.70 -1.03 -25.22
C ILE A 76 -5.83 -1.30 -23.99
N GLN A 77 -4.52 -1.39 -24.19
CA GLN A 77 -3.54 -1.48 -23.12
C GLN A 77 -2.23 -0.85 -23.58
N ASP A 78 -1.72 0.12 -22.83
CA ASP A 78 -0.41 0.72 -23.09
C ASP A 78 0.72 -0.27 -22.77
N ALA A 79 1.84 -0.14 -23.49
CA ALA A 79 3.05 -0.89 -23.17
C ALA A 79 3.60 -0.48 -21.79
N GLU A 80 3.94 -1.47 -20.97
CA GLU A 80 4.63 -1.23 -19.71
C GLU A 80 6.08 -0.77 -19.97
N ASN A 81 6.46 0.37 -19.39
CA ASN A 81 7.84 0.85 -19.44
C ASN A 81 8.67 0.20 -18.29
N PRO A 82 9.63 -0.69 -18.58
CA PRO A 82 10.46 -1.32 -17.54
C PRO A 82 11.35 -0.32 -16.77
N GLU A 83 11.60 0.86 -17.33
CA GLU A 83 12.36 1.91 -16.65
C GLU A 83 11.47 2.75 -15.71
N SER A 84 10.16 2.48 -15.64
CA SER A 84 9.26 3.19 -14.75
C SER A 84 9.31 2.65 -13.32
N VAL A 85 9.44 3.54 -12.33
CA VAL A 85 9.46 3.12 -10.92
C VAL A 85 8.13 2.49 -10.50
N ALA A 86 7.03 2.95 -11.09
CA ALA A 86 5.69 2.45 -10.79
C ALA A 86 5.53 1.01 -11.31
N VAL A 87 5.92 0.75 -12.56
CA VAL A 87 5.92 -0.59 -13.16
C VAL A 87 6.83 -1.52 -12.36
N LEU A 88 8.04 -1.08 -12.04
CA LEU A 88 8.99 -1.91 -11.30
C LEU A 88 8.48 -2.28 -9.90
N LYS A 89 7.88 -1.33 -9.17
CA LYS A 89 7.22 -1.61 -7.88
C LYS A 89 6.06 -2.59 -8.01
N ALA A 90 5.27 -2.49 -9.09
CA ALA A 90 4.17 -3.43 -9.32
C ALA A 90 4.70 -4.86 -9.56
N LYS A 91 5.76 -5.03 -10.35
CA LYS A 91 6.40 -6.35 -10.57
C LYS A 91 7.00 -6.93 -9.30
N PHE A 92 7.67 -6.12 -8.48
CA PHE A 92 8.16 -6.59 -7.18
C PHE A 92 7.02 -6.94 -6.22
N ARG A 93 5.91 -6.19 -6.23
CA ARG A 93 4.72 -6.56 -5.46
C ARG A 93 4.17 -7.92 -5.90
N GLU A 94 4.02 -8.14 -7.19
CA GLU A 94 3.56 -9.43 -7.75
C GLU A 94 4.52 -10.57 -7.37
N LEU A 95 5.83 -10.33 -7.40
CA LEU A 95 6.83 -11.31 -7.01
C LEU A 95 6.82 -11.63 -5.50
N CYS A 96 6.70 -10.60 -4.66
CA CYS A 96 6.83 -10.70 -3.20
C CYS A 96 5.52 -11.07 -2.52
N ASP A 97 4.39 -10.80 -3.17
CA ASP A 97 3.04 -11.10 -2.69
C ASP A 97 2.15 -11.58 -3.86
N PRO A 98 2.50 -12.69 -4.55
CA PRO A 98 1.77 -13.20 -5.73
C PRO A 98 0.35 -13.67 -5.40
N LEU A 99 0.07 -13.84 -4.10
CA LEU A 99 -1.15 -14.41 -3.57
C LEU A 99 -1.74 -13.50 -2.48
N THR A 100 -1.65 -12.16 -2.59
CA THR A 100 -2.47 -11.30 -1.75
C THR A 100 -3.91 -11.70 -2.00
N ASN A 101 -4.45 -12.55 -1.14
CA ASN A 101 -5.83 -12.95 -1.24
C ASN A 101 -6.62 -11.76 -0.69
N VAL A 102 -6.92 -10.83 -1.58
CA VAL A 102 -7.68 -9.61 -1.27
C VAL A 102 -8.97 -9.97 -0.53
N ILE A 103 -9.55 -11.15 -0.79
CA ILE A 103 -10.73 -11.65 -0.05
C ILE A 103 -10.37 -11.92 1.41
N ILE A 104 -9.24 -12.54 1.72
CA ILE A 104 -8.77 -12.75 3.11
C ILE A 104 -8.48 -11.42 3.79
N GLU A 105 -7.79 -10.49 3.13
CA GLU A 105 -7.47 -9.18 3.70
C GLU A 105 -8.73 -8.36 3.98
N ARG A 106 -9.66 -8.32 3.01
CA ARG A 106 -10.98 -7.72 3.19
C ARG A 106 -11.78 -8.43 4.28
N HIS A 107 -11.69 -9.75 4.39
CA HIS A 107 -12.35 -10.50 5.46
C HIS A 107 -11.80 -10.10 6.83
N ARG A 108 -10.47 -10.07 6.99
CA ARG A 108 -9.81 -9.62 8.22
C ARG A 108 -10.21 -8.19 8.59
N PHE A 109 -10.18 -7.28 7.62
CA PHE A 109 -10.62 -5.90 7.80
C PHE A 109 -12.09 -5.83 8.24
N ASN A 110 -12.98 -6.54 7.55
CA ASN A 110 -14.42 -6.50 7.82
C ASN A 110 -14.83 -7.21 9.11
N THR A 111 -14.00 -8.12 9.63
CA THR A 111 -14.22 -8.83 10.89
C THR A 111 -13.42 -8.25 12.05
N ARG A 112 -12.72 -7.12 11.85
CA ARG A 112 -11.98 -6.43 12.90
C ARG A 112 -12.93 -5.62 13.78
N PHE A 113 -13.00 -5.99 15.07
CA PHE A 113 -13.73 -5.28 16.13
C PHE A 113 -12.76 -4.80 17.20
N GLN A 114 -13.05 -3.66 17.84
CA GLN A 114 -12.26 -3.12 18.94
C GLN A 114 -12.18 -4.15 20.08
N GLY A 115 -10.98 -4.43 20.58
CA GLY A 115 -10.76 -5.32 21.73
C GLY A 115 -11.30 -4.74 23.05
N GLU A 116 -11.49 -5.58 24.07
CA GLU A 116 -12.13 -5.15 25.33
C GLU A 116 -11.40 -4.00 26.03
N SER A 117 -10.08 -4.06 26.03
CA SER A 117 -9.19 -3.06 26.64
C SER A 117 -8.42 -2.27 25.59
N GLU A 118 -8.83 -2.34 24.32
CA GLU A 118 -8.13 -1.66 23.24
C GLU A 118 -8.54 -0.18 23.17
N PRO A 119 -7.58 0.78 23.22
CA PRO A 119 -7.88 2.18 22.98
C PRO A 119 -8.49 2.40 21.59
N VAL A 120 -9.49 3.27 21.48
CA VAL A 120 -10.16 3.58 20.20
C VAL A 120 -9.14 3.98 19.13
N GLN A 121 -8.13 4.77 19.48
CA GLN A 121 -7.10 5.21 18.55
C GLN A 121 -6.24 4.06 17.99
N SER A 122 -5.95 3.04 18.82
CA SER A 122 -5.23 1.83 18.39
C SER A 122 -6.04 1.02 17.38
N PHE A 123 -7.35 0.89 17.65
CA PHE A 123 -8.29 0.21 16.76
C PHE A 123 -8.38 0.92 15.40
N ILE A 124 -8.53 2.25 15.40
CA ILE A 124 -8.57 3.08 14.19
C ILE A 124 -7.25 2.96 13.40
N THR A 125 -6.11 2.98 14.09
CA THR A 125 -4.79 2.87 13.46
C THR A 125 -4.62 1.51 12.79
N SER A 126 -5.02 0.44 13.48
CA SER A 126 -5.03 -0.92 12.92
C SER A 126 -5.89 -1.01 11.66
N LEU A 127 -7.10 -0.44 11.66
CA LEU A 127 -7.97 -0.43 10.48
C LEU A 127 -7.36 0.31 9.29
N LYS A 128 -6.65 1.41 9.52
CA LYS A 128 -5.95 2.16 8.45
C LYS A 128 -4.85 1.32 7.80
N ILE A 129 -4.04 0.65 8.62
CA ILE A 129 -2.97 -0.24 8.15
C ILE A 129 -3.55 -1.42 7.36
N MET A 130 -4.60 -2.07 7.88
CA MET A 130 -5.24 -3.21 7.21
C MET A 130 -5.89 -2.83 5.87
N ALA A 131 -6.37 -1.59 5.73
CA ALA A 131 -6.97 -1.13 4.49
C ALA A 131 -5.97 -1.00 3.31
N ASP A 132 -4.66 -0.94 3.59
CA ASP A 132 -3.61 -0.84 2.55
C ASP A 132 -3.50 -2.09 1.68
N THR A 133 -3.87 -3.27 2.20
CA THR A 133 -3.83 -4.56 1.50
C THR A 133 -5.18 -4.98 0.91
N CYS A 134 -6.24 -4.19 1.15
CA CYS A 134 -7.59 -4.54 0.75
C CYS A 134 -7.97 -4.08 -0.67
N GLU A 135 -7.10 -3.36 -1.38
CA GLU A 135 -7.34 -2.81 -2.72
C GLU A 135 -8.68 -2.08 -2.84
N PHE A 136 -9.01 -1.23 -1.86
CA PHE A 136 -10.28 -0.49 -1.84
C PHE A 136 -10.31 0.70 -2.81
N ALA A 137 -9.16 1.05 -3.41
CA ALA A 137 -9.03 2.18 -4.33
C ALA A 137 -9.69 3.46 -3.78
N ALA A 138 -10.53 4.13 -4.58
CA ALA A 138 -11.22 5.36 -4.20
C ALA A 138 -12.16 5.23 -2.99
N LEU A 139 -12.56 4.01 -2.61
CA LEU A 139 -13.48 3.75 -1.49
C LEU A 139 -12.78 3.57 -0.14
N LYS A 140 -11.44 3.60 -0.11
CA LYS A 140 -10.65 3.27 1.08
C LYS A 140 -11.10 4.04 2.33
N ASP A 141 -11.18 5.37 2.25
CA ASP A 141 -11.52 6.21 3.41
C ASP A 141 -12.96 6.00 3.89
N SER A 142 -13.91 5.84 2.96
CA SER A 142 -15.31 5.54 3.31
C SER A 142 -15.45 4.20 4.00
N LEU A 143 -14.74 3.17 3.53
CA LEU A 143 -14.81 1.83 4.10
C LEU A 143 -14.14 1.75 5.48
N ILE A 144 -13.02 2.47 5.68
CA ILE A 144 -12.41 2.63 7.01
C ILE A 144 -13.41 3.25 7.98
N ARG A 145 -14.06 4.36 7.60
CA ARG A 145 -15.06 5.03 8.43
C ARG A 145 -16.21 4.10 8.80
N ASP A 146 -16.80 3.44 7.81
CA ASP A 146 -17.94 2.55 8.03
C ASP A 146 -17.53 1.37 8.95
N ARG A 147 -16.31 0.87 8.81
CA ARG A 147 -15.77 -0.19 9.67
C ARG A 147 -15.51 0.28 11.10
N ILE A 148 -15.05 1.53 11.29
CA ILE A 148 -14.91 2.13 12.63
C ILE A 148 -16.27 2.12 13.34
N VAL A 149 -17.31 2.67 12.70
CA VAL A 149 -18.66 2.75 13.29
C VAL A 149 -19.18 1.35 13.66
N CYS A 150 -19.07 0.39 12.74
CA CYS A 150 -19.56 -0.96 12.96
C CYS A 150 -18.70 -1.77 13.96
N GLY A 151 -17.43 -1.43 14.13
CA GLY A 151 -16.47 -2.21 14.94
C GLY A 151 -16.18 -1.65 16.33
N LEU A 152 -16.60 -0.42 16.65
CA LEU A 152 -16.49 0.17 17.99
C LEU A 152 -17.27 -0.63 19.04
N ARG A 153 -16.73 -0.77 20.25
CA ARG A 153 -17.46 -1.38 21.39
C ARG A 153 -18.45 -0.42 22.05
N SER A 154 -18.11 0.86 22.12
CA SER A 154 -18.92 1.85 22.82
C SER A 154 -20.14 2.24 21.99
N ASP A 155 -21.32 1.78 22.43
CA ASP A 155 -22.60 2.14 21.81
C ASP A 155 -22.88 3.65 21.87
N SER A 156 -22.41 4.34 22.90
CA SER A 156 -22.59 5.80 23.02
C SER A 156 -21.76 6.54 21.97
N LEU A 157 -20.51 6.14 21.75
CA LEU A 157 -19.66 6.68 20.68
C LEU A 157 -20.22 6.34 19.30
N ARG A 158 -20.66 5.09 19.09
CA ARG A 158 -21.29 4.68 17.83
C ARG A 158 -22.51 5.53 17.51
N LYS A 159 -23.40 5.74 18.47
CA LYS A 159 -24.60 6.59 18.31
C LYS A 159 -24.26 8.05 18.03
N ARG A 160 -23.18 8.58 18.60
CA ARG A 160 -22.71 9.94 18.30
C ARG A 160 -22.23 10.05 16.86
N LEU A 161 -21.37 9.12 16.42
CA LEU A 161 -20.85 9.09 15.04
C LEU A 161 -21.96 8.97 14.00
N LEU A 162 -22.99 8.14 14.26
CA LEU A 162 -24.14 7.97 13.37
C LEU A 162 -25.01 9.22 13.20
N LYS A 163 -24.90 10.21 14.11
CA LYS A 163 -25.64 11.48 14.01
C LYS A 163 -24.90 12.55 13.20
N GLU A 164 -23.61 12.37 12.96
CA GLU A 164 -22.80 13.32 12.19
C GLU A 164 -22.97 13.05 10.69
N LYS A 165 -23.74 13.90 10.01
CA LYS A 165 -24.03 13.81 8.56
C LYS A 165 -22.78 13.81 7.67
N ASP A 166 -21.71 14.46 8.13
CA ASP A 166 -20.43 14.58 7.41
C ASP A 166 -19.25 14.22 8.34
N SER A 167 -19.27 13.02 8.91
CA SER A 167 -18.08 12.47 9.56
C SER A 167 -17.07 12.08 8.50
N THR A 168 -16.23 13.02 8.09
CA THR A 168 -14.98 12.68 7.41
C THR A 168 -14.17 11.79 8.35
N LEU A 169 -13.36 10.87 7.80
CA LEU A 169 -12.47 10.01 8.59
C LEU A 169 -11.68 10.81 9.65
N TYR A 170 -11.30 12.05 9.31
CA TYR A 170 -10.66 13.01 10.20
C TYR A 170 -11.43 13.27 11.51
N LYS A 171 -12.75 13.51 11.46
CA LYS A 171 -13.57 13.78 12.65
C LYS A 171 -13.77 12.52 13.51
N ALA A 172 -13.91 11.37 12.88
CA ALA A 172 -14.01 10.09 13.59
C ALA A 172 -12.72 9.71 14.34
N VAL A 173 -11.57 10.23 13.88
CA VAL A 173 -10.24 10.01 14.48
C VAL A 173 -9.91 11.03 15.58
N GLN A 174 -10.57 12.19 15.64
CA GLN A 174 -10.29 13.26 16.63
C GLN A 174 -11.08 13.16 17.95
N MET A 175 -11.77 12.04 18.20
CA MET A 175 -12.54 11.83 19.43
C MET A 175 -11.69 11.49 20.66
#